data_AF-A0A521K1G2-F1
#
_entry.id   AF-A0A521K1G2-F1
#
_cell.length_a   1.000
_cell.length_b   1.000
_cell.length_c   1.000
_cell.angle_alpha   90.00
_cell.angle_beta   90.00
_cell.angle_gamma   90.00
#
_symmetry.space_group_name_H-M   'P 1'
#
loop_
_entity.id
_entity.type
_entity.pdbx_description
1 polymer ?
#
loop_
_entity_poly.entity_id
_entity_poly.type
_entity_poly.pdbx_seq_one_letter_code
_entity_poly.pdbx_strand_id
1 'polypeptide(L)' 'MNNETCLVGNCTFRVYAPAGTGGLCKEHFLSFVTWRRRKGSAMFHKYAAMTMDERDAVLAEWSTTLAAE' A
#
# COMPACT_ATOMS: atom_id res chain seq x y z
N MET A 1 -20.48 -7.22 0.07
CA MET A 1 -19.63 -6.59 1.11
C MET A 1 -18.20 -6.70 0.63
N ASN A 2 -17.49 -5.69 0.13
CA ASN A 2 -17.77 -4.29 -0.18
C ASN A 2 -17.27 -4.01 -1.60
N ASN A 3 -17.86 -3.04 -2.29
CA ASN A 3 -17.46 -2.64 -3.65
C ASN A 3 -16.21 -1.72 -3.62
N GLU A 4 -15.27 -2.03 -2.72
CA GLU A 4 -14.07 -1.23 -2.50
C GLU A 4 -13.11 -1.41 -3.68
N THR A 5 -12.82 -0.29 -4.33
CA THR A 5 -11.82 -0.19 -5.39
C THR A 5 -10.46 0.11 -4.77
N CYS A 6 -9.41 -0.27 -5.49
CA CYS A 6 -8.04 0.04 -5.10
C CYS A 6 -7.84 1.54 -4.80
N LEU A 7 -7.06 1.84 -3.76
CA LEU A 7 -6.83 3.21 -3.30
C LEU A 7 -5.92 4.03 -4.25
N VAL A 8 -5.21 3.38 -5.16
CA VAL A 8 -4.40 4.06 -6.18
C VAL A 8 -5.31 4.72 -7.21
N GLY A 9 -5.17 6.04 -7.37
CA GLY A 9 -6.00 6.84 -8.29
C GLY A 9 -6.03 6.25 -9.70
N ASN A 10 -7.24 6.12 -10.25
CA ASN A 10 -7.55 5.48 -11.54
C ASN A 10 -7.52 3.94 -11.59
N CYS A 11 -7.28 3.26 -10.46
CA CYS A 11 -7.36 1.81 -10.41
C CYS A 11 -8.79 1.32 -10.10
N THR A 12 -9.42 0.67 -11.07
CA THR A 12 -10.78 0.11 -10.93
C THR A 12 -10.79 -1.35 -10.48
N PHE A 13 -9.61 -1.95 -10.29
CA PHE A 13 -9.51 -3.33 -9.83
C PHE A 13 -10.00 -3.48 -8.39
N ARG A 14 -10.57 -4.64 -8.11
CA ARG A 14 -11.06 -5.00 -6.77
C ARG A 14 -9.90 -5.03 -5.77
N VAL A 15 -10.19 -4.57 -4.56
CA VAL A 15 -9.27 -4.71 -3.43
C VAL A 15 -8.94 -6.18 -3.20
N TYR A 16 -7.65 -6.44 -2.98
CA TYR A 16 -7.07 -7.75 -2.69
C TYR A 16 -6.60 -7.83 -1.24
N ALA A 17 -5.94 -6.78 -0.74
CA ALA A 17 -5.38 -6.74 0.60
C ALA A 17 -5.49 -5.34 1.22
N PRO A 18 -5.69 -5.24 2.56
CA PRO A 18 -5.65 -3.96 3.25
C PRO A 18 -4.23 -3.39 3.26
N ALA A 19 -4.13 -2.07 3.16
CA ALA A 19 -2.88 -1.34 3.20
C ALA A 19 -3.09 -0.04 3.98
N GLY A 20 -3.24 -0.17 5.30
CA GLY A 20 -3.71 0.90 6.18
C GLY A 20 -5.24 0.92 6.25
N THR A 21 -5.87 2.08 6.33
CA THR A 21 -7.34 2.22 6.37
C THR A 21 -8.01 1.90 5.03
N GLY A 22 -7.25 1.92 3.93
CA GLY A 22 -7.71 1.53 2.60
C GLY A 22 -7.21 0.17 2.12
N GLY A 23 -7.56 -0.17 0.89
CA GLY A 23 -7.19 -1.43 0.25
C GLY A 23 -6.47 -1.25 -1.09
N LEU A 24 -5.59 -2.19 -1.42
CA LEU A 24 -4.91 -2.26 -2.72
C LEU A 24 -5.38 -3.48 -3.51
N CYS A 25 -5.47 -3.35 -4.83
CA CYS A 25 -5.60 -4.51 -5.70
C CYS A 25 -4.31 -5.33 -5.71
N LYS A 26 -4.37 -6.56 -6.27
CA LYS A 26 -3.24 -7.50 -6.25
C LYS A 26 -1.96 -6.89 -6.85
N GLU A 27 -2.08 -6.19 -7.97
CA GLU A 27 -0.94 -5.60 -8.68
C GLU A 27 -0.27 -4.49 -7.87
N HIS A 28 -1.08 -3.52 -7.41
CA HIS A 28 -0.62 -2.43 -6.56
C HIS A 28 -0.06 -2.92 -5.22
N PHE A 29 -0.65 -3.97 -4.63
CA PHE A 29 -0.12 -4.59 -3.42
C PHE A 29 1.29 -5.18 -3.64
N LEU A 30 1.52 -5.87 -4.76
CA LEU A 30 2.84 -6.42 -5.07
C LEU A 30 3.88 -5.33 -5.35
N SER A 31 3.49 -4.27 -6.06
CA SER A 31 4.34 -3.09 -6.27
C SER A 31 4.69 -2.41 -4.94
N PHE A 32 3.70 -2.18 -4.08
CA PHE A 32 3.89 -1.62 -2.74
C PHE A 32 4.81 -2.46 -1.85
N VAL A 33 4.64 -3.79 -1.84
CA VAL A 33 5.54 -4.71 -1.10
C VAL A 33 6.96 -4.62 -1.66
N THR A 34 7.12 -4.52 -2.97
CA THR A 34 8.43 -4.44 -3.63
C THR A 34 9.13 -3.13 -3.27
N TRP A 35 8.43 -2.00 -3.35
CA TRP A 35 8.94 -0.69 -2.93
C TRP A 35 9.31 -0.70 -1.44
N ARG A 36 8.47 -1.25 -0.55
CA ARG A 36 8.79 -1.35 0.88
C ARG A 36 10.01 -2.21 1.15
N ARG A 37 10.20 -3.31 0.41
CA ARG A 37 11.40 -4.16 0.55
C ARG A 37 12.68 -3.42 0.19
N ARG A 38 12.64 -2.51 -0.79
CA ARG A 38 13.79 -1.65 -1.15
C ARG A 38 14.22 -0.71 -0.02
N LYS A 39 13.32 -0.39 0.92
CA LYS A 39 13.64 0.40 2.12
C LYS A 39 14.40 -0.36 3.20
N GLY A 40 14.60 -1.67 3.04
CA GLY A 40 15.37 -2.51 3.95
C GLY A 40 14.52 -3.47 4.79
N SER A 41 15.17 -4.53 5.27
CA SER A 41 14.53 -5.63 6.03
C SER A 41 13.89 -5.18 7.35
N ALA A 42 14.45 -4.15 8.00
CA ALA A 42 13.88 -3.56 9.20
C ALA A 42 12.45 -3.04 8.98
N MET A 43 12.15 -2.54 7.77
CA MET A 43 10.84 -2.00 7.44
C MET A 43 9.77 -3.10 7.33
N PHE A 44 10.15 -4.33 6.97
CA PHE A 44 9.21 -5.45 6.91
C PHE A 44 8.67 -5.82 8.30
N HIS A 45 9.55 -5.94 9.29
CA HIS A 45 9.15 -6.22 10.67
C HIS A 45 8.42 -5.04 11.30
N LYS A 46 8.89 -3.80 11.05
CA LYS A 46 8.26 -2.59 11.58
C LYS A 46 6.82 -2.43 11.06
N TYR A 47 6.59 -2.67 9.77
CA TYR A 47 5.27 -2.50 9.16
C TYR A 47 4.20 -3.42 9.75
N ALA A 48 4.58 -4.65 10.13
CA ALA A 48 3.65 -5.57 10.78
C ALA A 48 3.19 -5.06 12.16
N ALA A 49 4.08 -4.35 12.88
CA ALA A 49 3.81 -3.75 14.18
C ALA A 49 3.13 -2.36 14.10
N MET A 50 3.02 -1.77 12.91
CA MET A 50 2.42 -0.44 12.72
C MET A 50 0.90 -0.45 12.85
N THR A 51 0.35 0.66 13.36
CA THR A 51 -1.08 0.96 13.33
C THR A 51 -1.57 1.22 11.90
N MET A 52 -2.90 1.27 11.70
CA MET A 52 -3.47 1.54 10.38
C MET A 52 -3.09 2.94 9.88
N ASP A 53 -3.07 3.95 10.75
CA ASP A 53 -2.69 5.32 10.41
C ASP A 53 -1.20 5.42 10.02
N GLU A 54 -0.32 4.69 10.72
CA GLU A 54 1.10 4.63 10.36
C GLU A 54 1.31 3.96 8.99
N ARG A 55 0.49 2.93 8.69
CA ARG A 55 0.52 2.27 7.38
C ARG A 55 -0.01 3.20 6.28
N ASP A 56 -0.99 4.04 6.58
CA ASP A 56 -1.49 5.07 5.64
C ASP A 56 -0.40 6.09 5.30
N ALA A 57 0.41 6.51 6.28
CA ALA A 57 1.56 7.38 6.01
C ALA A 57 2.58 6.73 5.07
N VAL A 58 2.88 5.44 5.27
CA VAL A 58 3.79 4.68 4.39
C VAL A 58 3.19 4.50 2.99
N LEU A 59 1.87 4.31 2.90
CA LEU A 59 1.16 4.21 1.63
C LEU A 59 1.14 5.54 0.87
N ALA A 60 0.94 6.65 1.56
CA ALA A 60 1.01 7.99 0.99
C ALA A 60 2.40 8.27 0.41
N GLU A 61 3.45 7.89 1.13
CA GLU A 61 4.83 8.00 0.65
C GLU A 61 5.11 7.12 -0.59
N TRP A 62 4.54 5.91 -0.63
CA TRP A 62 4.63 5.11 -1.84
C TRP A 62 3.88 5.76 -3.02
N SER A 63 2.72 6.35 -2.75
CA SER A 63 1.89 7.02 -3.77
C SER A 63 2.59 8.24 -4.37
N THR A 64 3.37 9.00 -3.59
CA THR A 64 4.20 10.09 -4.13
C THR A 64 5.34 9.57 -5.00
N THR A 65 5.89 8.38 -4.71
CA THR A 65 6.90 7.75 -5.57
C THR A 65 6.29 7.39 -6.94
N LEU A 66 5.07 6.85 -6.96
CA LEU A 66 4.36 6.53 -8.21
C LEU A 66 4.05 7.76 -9.08
N ALA A 67 3.84 8.93 -8.46
CA ALA A 67 3.59 10.18 -9.18
C ALA A 67 4.87 10.87 -9.69
N ALA A 68 6.03 10.45 -9.20
CA ALA A 68 7.34 10.97 -9.60
C ALA A 68 8.00 10.14 -10.72
N GLU A 69 7.44 8.97 -11.05
CA GLU A 69 7.81 8.13 -12.20
C GLU A 69 6.93 8.47 -13.42
#